data_AF-A0A357QQK7-F1
#
_entry.id   AF-A0A357QQK7-F1
#
_cell.length_a   1.000
_cell.length_b   1.000
_cell.length_c   1.000
_cell.angle_alpha   90.00
_cell.angle_beta   90.00
_cell.angle_gamma   90.00
#
_symmetry.space_group_name_H-M   'P 1'
#
loop_
_entity.id
_entity.type
_entity.pdbx_description
1 polymer ?
#
loop_
_entity_poly.entity_id
_entity_poly.type
_entity_poly.pdbx_seq_one_letter_code
_entity_poly.pdbx_strand_id
1 'polypeptide(L)'
;MAIINQLNPKTFNFKTEEYQRMHFSEGQQFGMIAQDVEPILPSLVKDCYAVPVFDSAGIEIEPELEYKSLNYNAFIPILIQGIKEQQDSIDALKEIISSYESRFQQIETMLAACCESGAKNAEVDVESDITISLDPSVNDEQTKLYQNIPNPFREKTTFNYKIGKTGFVELEITDEFGRMVTTLVETNQETGNYSVNWDTNDLAPGIYFYTLKVDGMVWVKKAIKIK
;
A
#
# COMPACT_ATOMS: atom_id res chain seq x y z
N MET A 1 6.65 11.85 -1.39
CA MET A 1 5.73 12.39 -0.36
C MET A 1 5.48 13.85 -0.67
N ALA A 2 4.23 14.32 -0.64
CA ALA A 2 3.91 15.72 -0.86
C ALA A 2 4.67 16.60 0.14
N ILE A 3 5.19 17.75 -0.32
CA ILE A 3 5.98 18.69 0.51
C ILE A 3 5.20 19.16 1.75
N ILE A 4 3.88 19.22 1.64
CA ILE A 4 2.96 19.61 2.71
C ILE A 4 3.00 18.62 3.89
N ASN A 5 3.28 17.34 3.65
CA ASN A 5 3.34 16.33 4.71
C ASN A 5 4.57 16.48 5.62
N GLN A 6 5.55 17.30 5.21
CA GLN A 6 6.73 17.58 6.01
C GLN A 6 6.53 18.78 6.94
N LEU A 7 5.48 19.58 6.71
CA LEU A 7 5.17 20.75 7.52
C LEU A 7 4.44 20.34 8.80
N ASN A 8 4.83 20.93 9.93
CA ASN A 8 4.26 20.61 11.24
C ASN A 8 3.60 21.85 11.88
N PRO A 9 2.27 21.98 11.79
CA PRO A 9 1.53 23.03 12.48
C PRO A 9 1.70 22.90 14.00
N LYS A 10 1.86 24.04 14.69
CA LYS A 10 1.96 24.12 16.15
C LYS A 10 0.97 25.12 16.70
N THR A 11 0.63 24.91 17.96
CA THR A 11 -0.04 25.92 18.80
C THR A 11 1.00 26.57 19.71
N PHE A 12 0.91 27.89 19.85
CA PHE A 12 1.84 28.65 20.70
C PHE A 12 1.18 29.93 21.22
N ASN A 13 1.74 30.49 22.29
CA ASN A 13 1.40 31.81 22.79
C ASN A 13 2.57 32.74 22.51
N PHE A 14 2.29 33.97 22.07
CA PHE A 14 3.34 34.98 21.98
C PHE A 14 3.80 35.42 23.36
N LYS A 15 5.08 35.71 23.50
CA LYS A 15 5.66 36.31 24.69
C LYS A 15 5.44 37.83 24.69
N THR A 16 4.19 38.24 24.88
CA THR A 16 3.77 39.65 24.80
C THR A 16 4.44 40.53 25.87
N GLU A 17 4.69 39.99 27.06
CA GLU A 17 5.38 40.71 28.15
C GLU A 17 6.87 40.97 27.87
N GLU A 18 7.56 40.01 27.23
CA GLU A 18 9.00 40.07 26.92
C GLU A 18 9.27 40.94 25.68
N TYR A 19 8.32 40.96 24.71
CA TYR A 19 8.47 41.67 23.44
C TYR A 19 7.31 42.65 23.18
N GLN A 20 7.09 43.58 24.10
CA GLN A 20 5.94 44.51 24.08
C GLN A 20 5.89 45.37 22.80
N ARG A 21 7.05 45.83 22.30
CA ARG A 21 7.16 46.63 21.08
C ARG A 21 6.71 45.92 19.79
N MET A 22 6.62 44.58 19.81
CA MET A 22 6.22 43.80 18.64
C MET A 22 4.70 43.77 18.47
N HIS A 23 3.94 44.26 19.46
CA HIS A 23 2.47 44.32 19.43
C HIS A 23 1.82 42.98 19.04
N PHE A 24 2.36 41.88 19.57
CA PHE A 24 1.81 40.55 19.31
C PHE A 24 0.42 40.39 19.91
N SER A 25 -0.41 39.57 19.26
CA SER A 25 -1.73 39.23 19.74
C SER A 25 -1.66 38.37 21.01
N GLU A 26 -2.57 38.61 21.94
CA GLU A 26 -2.74 37.78 23.13
C GLU A 26 -3.53 36.49 22.81
N GLY A 27 -3.36 35.48 23.67
CA GLY A 27 -4.04 34.19 23.55
C GLY A 27 -3.34 33.18 22.63
N GLN A 28 -3.94 32.00 22.53
CA GLN A 28 -3.40 30.86 21.79
C GLN A 28 -3.49 31.07 20.28
N GLN A 29 -2.36 30.89 19.62
CA GLN A 29 -2.19 31.02 18.18
C GLN A 29 -1.98 29.65 17.53
N PHE A 30 -2.36 29.55 16.27
CA PHE A 30 -2.11 28.40 15.41
C PHE A 30 -1.21 28.85 14.26
N GLY A 31 -0.13 28.13 14.00
CA GLY A 31 0.78 28.50 12.93
C GLY A 31 1.91 27.49 12.76
N MET A 32 3.02 27.96 12.19
CA MET A 32 4.25 27.20 12.03
C MET A 32 5.43 27.99 12.59
N ILE A 33 6.50 27.28 12.92
CA ILE A 33 7.74 27.88 13.40
C ILE A 33 8.67 28.09 12.20
N ALA A 34 9.17 29.31 12.02
CA ALA A 34 9.97 29.68 10.85
C ALA A 34 11.19 28.77 10.65
N GLN A 35 11.88 28.44 11.74
CA GLN A 35 13.06 27.57 11.76
C GLN A 35 12.74 26.13 11.33
N ASP A 36 11.53 25.64 11.64
CA ASP A 36 11.09 24.29 11.23
C ASP A 36 10.70 24.26 9.75
N VAL A 37 10.17 25.38 9.23
CA VAL A 37 9.75 25.52 7.83
C VAL A 37 10.93 25.79 6.89
N GLU A 38 11.93 26.53 7.34
CA GLU A 38 13.11 26.93 6.54
C GLU A 38 13.79 25.79 5.77
N PRO A 39 14.09 24.61 6.36
CA PRO A 39 14.70 23.51 5.61
C PRO A 39 13.77 22.89 4.55
N ILE A 40 12.46 23.14 4.61
CA ILE A 40 11.45 22.56 3.71
C ILE A 40 11.08 23.56 2.60
N LEU A 41 10.81 24.81 2.99
CA LEU A 41 10.34 25.90 2.12
C LEU A 41 11.11 27.19 2.45
N PRO A 42 12.41 27.27 2.10
CA PRO A 42 13.25 28.41 2.46
C PRO A 42 12.76 29.74 1.86
N SER A 43 12.12 29.69 0.69
CA SER A 43 11.55 30.88 0.03
C SER A 43 10.41 31.55 0.81
N LEU A 44 9.84 30.85 1.80
CA LEU A 44 8.77 31.37 2.65
C LEU A 44 9.27 31.99 3.95
N VAL A 45 10.56 31.82 4.26
CA VAL A 45 11.20 32.33 5.47
C VAL A 45 12.06 33.53 5.12
N LYS A 46 12.02 34.57 5.96
CA LYS A 46 12.87 35.75 5.80
C LYS A 46 13.47 36.15 7.14
N ASP A 47 14.77 36.44 7.14
CA ASP A 47 15.43 37.10 8.26
C ASP A 47 14.97 38.56 8.35
N CYS A 48 14.69 38.99 9.57
CA CYS A 48 14.17 40.31 9.90
C CYS A 48 14.90 40.84 11.13
N TYR A 49 15.02 42.16 11.20
CA TYR A 49 15.75 42.83 12.26
C TYR A 49 14.88 43.96 12.78
N ALA A 50 14.63 43.96 14.09
CA ALA A 50 14.02 45.09 14.76
C ALA A 50 15.14 46.00 15.28
N VAL A 51 15.16 47.24 14.77
CA VAL A 51 16.19 48.23 15.08
C VAL A 51 16.23 48.57 16.57
N PRO A 52 17.39 48.92 17.13
CA PRO A 52 17.47 49.35 18.52
C PRO A 52 16.70 50.66 18.75
N VAL A 53 16.10 50.80 19.92
CA VAL A 53 15.37 52.01 20.32
C VAL A 53 16.20 52.75 21.36
N PHE A 54 16.35 54.06 21.16
CA PHE A 54 17.04 54.97 22.05
C PHE A 54 16.06 55.94 22.71
N ASP A 55 16.33 56.32 23.95
CA ASP A 55 15.61 57.40 24.61
C ASP A 55 16.06 58.79 24.09
N SER A 56 15.46 59.85 24.66
CA SER A 56 15.81 61.24 24.31
C SER A 56 17.22 61.67 24.73
N ALA A 57 17.89 60.89 25.59
CA ALA A 57 19.27 61.10 26.01
C ALA A 57 20.28 60.30 25.16
N GLY A 58 19.80 59.50 24.20
CA GLY A 58 20.63 58.64 23.35
C GLY A 58 21.08 57.35 24.02
N ILE A 59 20.44 56.95 25.13
CA ILE A 59 20.69 55.68 25.80
C ILE A 59 19.83 54.59 25.15
N GLU A 60 20.43 53.46 24.83
CA GLU A 60 19.74 52.29 24.29
C GLU A 60 18.82 51.71 25.36
N ILE A 61 17.52 51.65 25.06
CA ILE A 61 16.49 51.11 25.95
C ILE A 61 15.99 49.75 25.46
N GLU A 62 16.09 49.47 24.17
CA GLU A 62 15.80 48.16 23.58
C GLU A 62 16.87 47.80 22.56
N PRO A 63 17.52 46.63 22.68
CA PRO A 63 18.56 46.21 21.76
C PRO A 63 18.00 45.82 20.39
N GLU A 64 18.90 45.72 19.41
CA GLU A 64 18.62 45.09 18.14
C GLU A 64 18.15 43.64 18.36
N LEU A 65 17.10 43.23 17.65
CA LEU A 65 16.57 41.88 17.72
C LEU A 65 16.49 41.27 16.32
N GLU A 66 17.24 40.20 16.11
CA GLU A 66 17.17 39.36 14.91
C GLU A 66 16.12 38.26 15.10
N TYR A 67 15.26 38.07 14.09
CA TYR A 67 14.24 37.03 14.10
C TYR A 67 13.87 36.59 12.69
N LYS A 68 13.32 35.38 12.56
CA LYS A 68 12.79 34.85 11.30
C LYS A 68 11.29 35.07 11.21
N SER A 69 10.83 35.49 10.05
CA SER A 69 9.41 35.68 9.71
C SER A 69 8.94 34.70 8.65
N LEU A 70 7.63 34.43 8.62
CA LEU A 70 6.99 33.52 7.66
C LEU A 70 5.99 34.27 6.78
N ASN A 71 6.06 34.01 5.46
CA ASN A 71 5.05 34.48 4.52
C ASN A 71 3.86 33.51 4.43
N TYR A 72 2.87 33.68 5.31
CA TYR A 72 1.68 32.83 5.35
C TYR A 72 0.85 32.85 4.04
N ASN A 73 0.81 33.98 3.34
CA ASN A 73 0.03 34.12 2.11
C ASN A 73 0.53 33.22 0.98
N ALA A 74 1.83 32.93 0.95
CA ALA A 74 2.41 32.08 -0.06
C ALA A 74 2.13 30.59 0.16
N PHE A 75 1.62 30.18 1.34
CA PHE A 75 1.11 28.82 1.53
C PHE A 75 -0.22 28.59 0.81
N ILE A 76 -1.03 29.61 0.57
CA ILE A 76 -2.35 29.46 -0.07
C ILE A 76 -2.27 28.70 -1.41
N PRO A 77 -1.45 29.13 -2.40
CA PRO A 77 -1.34 28.41 -3.67
C PRO A 77 -0.75 27.00 -3.50
N ILE A 78 0.18 26.82 -2.55
CA ILE A 78 0.79 25.50 -2.26
C ILE A 78 -0.26 24.54 -1.71
N LEU A 79 -1.06 24.99 -0.75
CA LEU A 79 -2.14 24.21 -0.15
C LEU A 79 -3.24 23.87 -1.17
N ILE A 80 -3.60 24.82 -2.05
CA ILE A 80 -4.55 24.55 -3.14
C ILE A 80 -4.02 23.44 -4.05
N GLN A 81 -2.73 23.49 -4.42
CA GLN A 81 -2.10 22.46 -5.24
C GLN A 81 -2.09 21.11 -4.51
N GLY A 82 -1.78 21.09 -3.22
CA GLY A 82 -1.84 19.87 -2.41
C GLY A 82 -3.24 19.26 -2.33
N ILE A 83 -4.27 20.09 -2.17
CA ILE A 83 -5.67 19.63 -2.15
C ILE A 83 -6.07 19.06 -3.51
N LYS A 84 -5.61 19.65 -4.63
CA LYS A 84 -5.85 19.11 -5.98
C LYS A 84 -5.21 17.73 -6.15
N GLU A 85 -3.95 17.56 -5.79
CA GLU A 85 -3.26 16.26 -5.85
C GLU A 85 -3.94 15.21 -4.97
N GLN A 86 -4.46 15.63 -3.81
CA GLN A 86 -5.25 14.75 -2.95
C GLN A 86 -6.60 14.39 -3.59
N GLN A 87 -7.26 15.33 -4.27
CA GLN A 87 -8.50 15.09 -4.99
C GLN A 87 -8.31 14.09 -6.13
N ASP A 88 -7.22 14.20 -6.89
CA ASP A 88 -6.87 13.24 -7.94
C ASP A 88 -6.72 11.82 -7.39
N SER A 89 -6.09 11.70 -6.22
CA SER A 89 -5.94 10.41 -5.52
C SER A 89 -7.30 9.86 -5.06
N ILE A 90 -8.18 10.72 -4.54
CA ILE A 90 -9.55 10.33 -4.15
C ILE A 90 -10.35 9.84 -5.35
N ASP A 91 -10.22 10.51 -6.49
CA ASP A 91 -10.97 10.15 -7.69
C ASP A 91 -10.46 8.83 -8.29
N ALA A 92 -9.15 8.60 -8.32
CA ALA A 92 -8.58 7.30 -8.68
C ALA A 92 -9.06 6.16 -7.75
N LEU A 93 -9.15 6.41 -6.44
CA LEU A 93 -9.66 5.42 -5.49
C LEU A 93 -11.16 5.13 -5.71
N LYS A 94 -11.96 6.14 -6.03
CA LYS A 94 -13.38 5.95 -6.38
C LYS A 94 -13.57 5.12 -7.63
N GLU A 95 -12.75 5.32 -8.66
CA GLU A 95 -12.78 4.51 -9.88
C GLU A 95 -12.50 3.03 -9.58
N ILE A 96 -11.51 2.76 -8.72
CA ILE A 96 -11.20 1.41 -8.26
C ILE A 96 -12.39 0.78 -7.51
N ILE A 97 -13.05 1.53 -6.62
CA ILE A 97 -14.24 1.06 -5.90
C ILE A 97 -15.37 0.71 -6.89
N SER A 98 -15.67 1.59 -7.83
CA SER A 98 -16.68 1.37 -8.87
C SER A 98 -16.37 0.12 -9.72
N SER A 99 -15.10 -0.11 -10.03
CA SER A 99 -14.64 -1.33 -10.71
C SER A 99 -14.92 -2.59 -9.89
N TYR A 100 -14.61 -2.58 -8.58
CA TYR A 100 -14.88 -3.71 -7.71
C TYR A 100 -16.37 -3.96 -7.52
N GLU A 101 -17.18 -2.92 -7.37
CA GLU A 101 -18.65 -3.03 -7.28
C GLU A 101 -19.22 -3.68 -8.55
N SER A 102 -18.76 -3.27 -9.74
CA SER A 102 -19.17 -3.89 -11.01
C SER A 102 -18.79 -5.37 -11.09
N ARG A 103 -17.58 -5.72 -10.66
CA ARG A 103 -17.13 -7.13 -10.62
C ARG A 103 -17.97 -7.96 -9.64
N PHE A 104 -18.34 -7.38 -8.50
CA PHE A 104 -19.17 -8.06 -7.52
C PHE A 104 -20.57 -8.34 -8.08
N GLN A 105 -21.20 -7.35 -8.72
CA GLN A 105 -22.50 -7.53 -9.38
C GLN A 105 -22.45 -8.59 -10.50
N GLN A 106 -21.35 -8.65 -11.26
CA GLN A 106 -21.16 -9.69 -12.28
C GLN A 106 -21.12 -11.09 -11.65
N ILE A 107 -20.39 -11.25 -10.55
CA ILE A 107 -20.33 -12.52 -9.82
C ILE A 107 -21.70 -12.91 -9.28
N GLU A 108 -22.44 -11.98 -8.68
CA GLU A 108 -23.81 -12.22 -8.21
C GLU A 108 -24.73 -12.66 -9.36
N THR A 109 -24.64 -12.00 -10.51
CA THR A 109 -25.42 -12.35 -11.70
C THR A 109 -25.07 -13.74 -12.23
N MET A 110 -23.78 -14.10 -12.27
CA MET A 110 -23.33 -15.44 -12.67
C MET A 110 -23.84 -16.52 -11.71
N LEU A 111 -23.79 -16.27 -10.40
CA LEU A 111 -24.32 -17.18 -9.39
C LEU A 111 -25.83 -17.37 -9.54
N ALA A 112 -26.58 -16.29 -9.74
CA ALA A 112 -28.02 -16.35 -9.99
C ALA A 112 -28.35 -17.19 -11.24
N ALA A 113 -27.63 -16.97 -12.36
CA ALA A 113 -27.80 -17.73 -13.59
C ALA A 113 -27.46 -19.23 -13.42
N CYS A 114 -26.40 -19.56 -12.68
CA CYS A 114 -26.07 -20.94 -12.34
C CYS A 114 -27.20 -21.62 -11.55
N CYS A 115 -27.80 -20.93 -10.58
CA CYS A 115 -28.88 -21.47 -9.77
C CYS A 115 -30.20 -21.64 -10.55
N GLU A 116 -30.52 -20.74 -11.48
CA GLU A 116 -31.71 -20.88 -12.35
C GLU A 116 -31.56 -22.04 -13.34
N SER A 117 -30.35 -22.31 -13.82
CA SER A 117 -30.07 -23.48 -14.68
C SER A 117 -30.13 -24.83 -13.95
N GLY A 118 -30.13 -24.82 -12.61
CA GLY A 118 -30.25 -26.01 -11.75
C GLY A 118 -31.66 -26.31 -11.23
N ALA A 119 -32.67 -25.52 -11.59
CA ALA A 119 -34.04 -25.68 -11.10
C ALA A 119 -35.02 -26.16 -12.19
N LYS A 120 -34.71 -27.30 -12.82
CA LYS A 120 -35.73 -28.21 -13.35
C LYS A 120 -35.42 -29.62 -12.88
N ASN A 121 -35.97 -29.97 -11.72
CA ASN A 121 -36.30 -31.35 -11.40
C ASN A 121 -37.39 -31.80 -12.38
N ALA A 122 -36.97 -32.25 -13.56
CA ALA A 122 -37.71 -33.24 -14.31
C ALA A 122 -37.12 -34.59 -13.90
N GLU A 123 -37.97 -35.55 -13.55
CA GLU A 123 -37.57 -36.96 -13.40
C GLU A 123 -36.74 -37.37 -14.62
N VAL A 124 -35.47 -37.69 -14.40
CA VAL A 124 -34.61 -38.32 -15.40
C VAL A 124 -34.29 -39.69 -14.84
N ASP A 125 -34.91 -40.70 -15.44
CA ASP A 125 -34.59 -42.11 -15.24
C ASP A 125 -33.09 -42.33 -15.45
N VAL A 126 -32.42 -42.78 -14.39
CA VAL A 126 -31.01 -43.14 -14.41
C VAL A 126 -30.88 -44.55 -14.97
N GLU A 127 -30.88 -44.66 -16.30
CA GLU A 127 -30.30 -45.78 -17.02
C GLU A 127 -29.78 -45.29 -18.38
N SER A 128 -28.65 -44.59 -18.35
CA SER A 128 -27.72 -44.64 -19.46
C SER A 128 -26.31 -44.41 -18.94
N ASP A 129 -25.46 -45.37 -19.28
CA ASP A 129 -24.03 -45.39 -19.07
C ASP A 129 -23.43 -44.17 -19.77
N ILE A 130 -23.26 -43.06 -19.03
CA ILE A 130 -22.55 -41.89 -19.53
C ILE A 130 -21.07 -42.24 -19.47
N THR A 131 -20.58 -42.89 -20.53
CA THR A 131 -19.18 -42.82 -20.92
C THR A 131 -18.86 -41.35 -21.17
N ILE A 132 -18.29 -40.68 -20.17
CA ILE A 132 -17.73 -39.34 -20.32
C ILE A 132 -16.54 -39.48 -21.26
N SER A 133 -16.78 -39.28 -22.55
CA SER A 133 -15.72 -39.03 -23.51
C SER A 133 -15.18 -37.65 -23.17
N LEU A 134 -14.10 -37.61 -22.38
CA LEU A 134 -13.28 -36.42 -22.20
C LEU A 134 -12.71 -36.09 -23.57
N ASP A 135 -13.36 -35.16 -24.29
CA ASP A 135 -12.76 -34.50 -25.44
C ASP A 135 -11.47 -33.82 -24.94
N PRO A 136 -10.27 -34.25 -25.35
CA PRO A 136 -9.00 -33.81 -24.75
C PRO A 136 -8.53 -32.45 -25.28
N SER A 137 -9.42 -31.61 -25.82
CA SER A 137 -9.04 -30.39 -26.54
C SER A 137 -9.52 -29.09 -25.88
N VAL A 138 -9.60 -29.05 -24.55
CA VAL A 138 -9.48 -27.76 -23.86
C VAL A 138 -7.99 -27.48 -23.76
N ASN A 139 -7.52 -26.53 -24.56
CA ASN A 139 -6.13 -26.13 -24.65
C ASN A 139 -5.67 -25.56 -23.29
N ASP A 140 -5.18 -26.44 -22.43
CA ASP A 140 -4.88 -26.18 -21.03
C ASP A 140 -3.40 -25.85 -20.81
N GLU A 141 -2.82 -25.10 -21.74
CA GLU A 141 -1.38 -24.86 -21.86
C GLU A 141 -0.83 -23.80 -20.88
N GLN A 142 -1.67 -23.24 -20.00
CA GLN A 142 -1.24 -22.17 -19.10
C GLN A 142 -0.77 -22.69 -17.75
N THR A 143 0.52 -22.50 -17.48
CA THR A 143 1.10 -22.63 -16.15
C THR A 143 0.52 -21.59 -15.20
N LYS A 144 0.12 -22.01 -13.99
CA LYS A 144 -0.51 -21.13 -13.01
C LYS A 144 -0.08 -21.50 -11.59
N LEU A 145 0.33 -20.51 -10.81
CA LEU A 145 0.57 -20.64 -9.38
C LEU A 145 -0.67 -20.14 -8.61
N TYR A 146 -1.21 -20.95 -7.70
CA TYR A 146 -2.38 -20.59 -6.88
C TYR A 146 -1.96 -20.07 -5.51
N GLN A 147 -2.90 -19.43 -4.81
CA GLN A 147 -2.67 -19.00 -3.42
C GLN A 147 -2.52 -20.22 -2.52
N ASN A 148 -1.54 -20.19 -1.61
CA ASN A 148 -1.35 -21.23 -0.62
C ASN A 148 -2.54 -21.31 0.34
N ILE A 149 -2.90 -22.52 0.76
CA ILE A 149 -4.05 -22.77 1.63
C ILE A 149 -3.59 -23.60 2.84
N PRO A 150 -3.85 -23.14 4.08
CA PRO A 150 -4.40 -21.83 4.43
C PRO A 150 -3.39 -20.68 4.21
N ASN A 151 -3.88 -19.45 4.08
CA ASN A 151 -3.07 -18.23 4.19
C ASN A 151 -3.93 -17.11 4.82
N PRO A 152 -3.61 -16.62 6.04
CA PRO A 152 -2.45 -16.97 6.86
C PRO A 152 -2.42 -18.42 7.36
N PHE A 153 -1.24 -18.97 7.65
CA PHE A 153 -1.04 -20.33 8.17
C PHE A 153 -0.22 -20.35 9.45
N ARG A 154 -0.39 -21.40 10.28
CA ARG A 154 0.40 -21.63 11.51
C ARG A 154 1.56 -22.57 11.26
N GLU A 155 1.29 -23.86 11.18
CA GLU A 155 2.33 -24.89 11.10
C GLU A 155 2.50 -25.42 9.67
N LYS A 156 1.40 -25.54 8.93
CA LYS A 156 1.39 -26.16 7.60
C LYS A 156 0.61 -25.33 6.59
N THR A 157 1.07 -25.35 5.36
CA THR A 157 0.35 -24.78 4.22
C THR A 157 0.59 -25.63 2.97
N THR A 158 -0.35 -25.58 2.04
CA THR A 158 -0.28 -26.31 0.78
C THR A 158 -0.17 -25.33 -0.37
N PHE A 159 0.85 -25.52 -1.21
CA PHE A 159 1.04 -24.81 -2.46
C PHE A 159 0.46 -25.63 -3.60
N ASN A 160 -0.53 -25.07 -4.30
CA ASN A 160 -1.09 -25.68 -5.49
C ASN A 160 -0.62 -24.91 -6.72
N TYR A 161 -0.24 -25.63 -7.76
CA TYR A 161 0.16 -25.05 -9.04
C TYR A 161 -0.16 -26.00 -10.18
N LYS A 162 -0.21 -25.43 -11.37
CA LYS A 162 -0.47 -26.11 -12.62
C LYS A 162 0.68 -25.87 -13.56
N ILE A 163 1.12 -26.93 -14.22
CA ILE A 163 2.13 -26.92 -15.26
C ILE A 163 1.39 -27.08 -16.58
N GLY A 164 1.44 -26.06 -17.44
CA GLY A 164 0.77 -26.11 -18.74
C GLY A 164 1.57 -26.86 -19.81
N LYS A 165 2.90 -26.88 -19.66
CA LYS A 165 3.83 -27.55 -20.57
C LYS A 165 4.92 -28.25 -19.77
N THR A 166 5.22 -29.50 -20.15
CA THR A 166 6.32 -30.28 -19.57
C THR A 166 7.62 -29.49 -19.61
N GLY A 167 8.31 -29.41 -18.47
CA GLY A 167 9.52 -28.62 -18.29
C GLY A 167 10.17 -28.83 -16.93
N PHE A 168 11.29 -28.16 -16.71
CA PHE A 168 11.98 -28.18 -15.43
C PHE A 168 11.30 -27.20 -14.46
N VAL A 169 10.86 -27.71 -13.31
CA VAL A 169 10.08 -26.96 -12.32
C VAL A 169 10.87 -26.79 -11.02
N GLU A 170 10.97 -25.55 -10.57
CA GLU A 170 11.51 -25.19 -9.26
C GLU A 170 10.45 -24.45 -8.44
N LEU A 171 10.21 -24.88 -7.20
CA LEU A 171 9.37 -24.14 -6.24
C LEU A 171 10.22 -23.74 -5.05
N GLU A 172 10.62 -22.48 -5.01
CA GLU A 172 11.52 -21.92 -4.02
C GLU A 172 10.77 -21.04 -3.03
N ILE A 173 11.23 -21.01 -1.78
CA ILE A 173 10.71 -20.14 -0.73
C ILE A 173 11.80 -19.16 -0.29
N THR A 174 11.49 -17.88 -0.24
CA THR A 174 12.35 -16.82 0.28
C THR A 174 11.67 -16.03 1.40
N ASP A 175 12.46 -15.40 2.25
CA ASP A 175 11.96 -14.48 3.28
C ASP A 175 11.72 -13.06 2.74
N GLU A 176 11.32 -12.13 3.61
CA GLU A 176 11.03 -10.73 3.27
C GLU A 176 12.26 -9.94 2.78
N PHE A 177 13.46 -10.43 3.04
CA PHE A 177 14.72 -9.84 2.57
C PHE A 177 15.24 -10.52 1.30
N GLY A 178 14.49 -11.47 0.73
CA GLY A 178 14.88 -12.24 -0.45
C GLY A 178 15.93 -13.31 -0.15
N ARG A 179 16.17 -13.65 1.12
CA ARG A 179 17.07 -14.76 1.47
C ARG A 179 16.36 -16.07 1.21
N MET A 180 17.08 -17.01 0.59
CA MET A 180 16.57 -18.36 0.34
C MET A 180 16.32 -19.07 1.67
N VAL A 181 15.10 -19.60 1.83
CA VAL A 181 14.69 -20.40 2.99
C VAL A 181 14.81 -21.88 2.65
N THR A 182 14.20 -22.31 1.54
CA THR A 182 14.23 -23.70 1.09
C THR A 182 13.72 -23.83 -0.34
N THR A 183 14.01 -24.96 -0.98
CA THR A 183 13.44 -25.39 -2.26
C THR A 183 12.57 -26.61 -2.02
N LEU A 184 11.29 -26.53 -2.35
CA LEU A 184 10.31 -27.60 -2.11
C LEU A 184 10.17 -28.56 -3.29
N VAL A 185 10.46 -28.09 -4.51
CA VAL A 185 10.42 -28.86 -5.74
C VAL A 185 11.57 -28.41 -6.61
N GLU A 186 12.28 -29.36 -7.22
CA GLU A 186 13.37 -29.12 -8.17
C GLU A 186 13.48 -30.36 -9.08
N THR A 187 12.59 -30.47 -10.07
CA THR A 187 12.54 -31.64 -10.96
C THR A 187 11.79 -31.33 -12.25
N ASN A 188 12.01 -32.16 -13.28
CA ASN A 188 11.15 -32.18 -14.45
C ASN A 188 9.75 -32.69 -14.07
N GLN A 189 8.73 -31.96 -14.51
CA GLN A 189 7.33 -32.32 -14.33
C GLN A 189 6.60 -32.25 -15.67
N GLU A 190 5.64 -33.14 -15.85
CA GLU A 190 4.76 -33.16 -17.02
C GLU A 190 3.65 -32.12 -16.90
N THR A 191 2.88 -31.92 -17.97
CA THR A 191 1.68 -31.09 -17.89
C THR A 191 0.68 -31.70 -16.89
N GLY A 192 0.14 -30.87 -15.99
CA GLY A 192 -0.72 -31.36 -14.92
C GLY A 192 -0.88 -30.41 -13.74
N ASN A 193 -1.64 -30.86 -12.75
CA ASN A 193 -1.83 -30.15 -11.49
C ASN A 193 -1.01 -30.81 -10.38
N TYR A 194 -0.36 -29.98 -9.57
CA TYR A 194 0.55 -30.40 -8.52
C TYR A 194 0.20 -29.73 -7.20
N SER A 195 0.46 -30.44 -6.11
CA SER A 195 0.18 -29.99 -4.75
C SER A 195 1.37 -30.35 -3.86
N VAL A 196 1.89 -29.37 -3.15
CA VAL A 196 3.07 -29.52 -2.29
C VAL A 196 2.74 -29.01 -0.90
N ASN A 197 2.86 -29.90 0.09
CA ASN A 197 2.70 -29.54 1.48
C ASN A 197 4.02 -29.05 2.06
N TRP A 198 3.97 -27.95 2.82
CA TRP A 198 5.12 -27.41 3.52
C TRP A 198 4.84 -27.36 5.02
N ASP A 199 5.63 -28.12 5.77
CA ASP A 199 5.68 -28.06 7.23
C ASP A 199 6.71 -27.00 7.63
N THR A 200 6.28 -26.06 8.46
CA THR A 200 7.04 -24.85 8.81
C THR A 200 7.27 -24.73 10.30
N ASN A 201 7.13 -25.80 11.09
CA ASN A 201 7.20 -25.73 12.56
C ASN A 201 8.40 -24.92 13.09
N ASP A 202 9.57 -25.03 12.46
CA ASP A 202 10.80 -24.34 12.87
C ASP A 202 10.98 -22.93 12.30
N LEU A 203 10.01 -22.44 11.53
CA LEU A 203 10.08 -21.15 10.84
C LEU A 203 9.52 -20.02 11.71
N ALA A 204 10.15 -18.85 11.71
CA ALA A 204 9.61 -17.68 12.43
C ALA A 204 8.27 -17.21 11.80
N PRO A 205 7.35 -16.62 12.58
CA PRO A 205 6.22 -15.89 12.02
C PRO A 205 6.71 -14.71 11.18
N GLY A 206 6.09 -14.47 10.02
CA GLY A 206 6.60 -13.48 9.08
C GLY A 206 5.98 -13.57 7.69
N ILE A 207 6.55 -12.80 6.77
CA ILE A 207 6.16 -12.78 5.36
C ILE A 207 7.16 -13.64 4.59
N TYR A 208 6.64 -14.58 3.82
CA TYR A 208 7.42 -15.42 2.92
C TYR A 208 6.92 -15.26 1.49
N PHE A 209 7.81 -15.45 0.53
CA PHE A 209 7.48 -15.49 -0.88
C PHE A 209 7.77 -16.88 -1.41
N TYR A 210 6.86 -17.42 -2.22
CA TYR A 210 7.07 -18.66 -2.93
C TYR A 210 7.05 -18.38 -4.42
N THR A 211 8.07 -18.91 -5.08
CA THR A 211 8.40 -18.64 -6.47
C THR A 211 8.40 -19.95 -7.23
N LEU A 212 7.46 -20.09 -8.16
CA LEU A 212 7.44 -21.18 -9.12
C LEU A 212 8.20 -20.74 -10.36
N LYS A 213 9.23 -21.50 -10.74
CA LYS A 213 9.94 -21.32 -12.01
C LYS A 213 9.68 -22.53 -12.90
N VAL A 214 9.34 -22.29 -14.15
CA VAL A 214 9.14 -23.34 -15.17
C VAL A 214 9.85 -22.90 -16.44
N ASP A 215 10.92 -23.59 -16.83
CA ASP A 215 11.75 -23.29 -18.02
C ASP A 215 12.12 -21.79 -18.16
N GLY A 216 12.42 -21.13 -17.03
CA GLY A 216 12.82 -19.71 -16.98
C GLY A 216 11.67 -18.71 -16.86
N MET A 217 10.40 -19.12 -16.96
CA MET A 217 9.26 -18.29 -16.59
C MET A 217 9.03 -18.33 -15.08
N VAL A 218 8.61 -17.21 -14.49
CA VAL A 218 8.54 -17.05 -13.03
C VAL A 218 7.17 -16.57 -12.59
N TRP A 219 6.59 -17.25 -11.59
CA TRP A 219 5.37 -16.84 -10.89
C TRP A 219 5.68 -16.72 -9.40
N VAL A 220 5.36 -15.57 -8.81
CA VAL A 220 5.64 -15.29 -7.40
C VAL A 220 4.34 -15.00 -6.67
N LYS A 221 4.21 -15.53 -5.46
CA LYS A 221 3.13 -15.20 -4.53
C LYS A 221 3.63 -15.07 -3.10
N LYS A 222 2.80 -14.43 -2.28
CA LYS A 222 3.09 -14.14 -0.87
C LYS A 222 2.34 -15.11 0.04
N ALA A 223 3.03 -15.63 1.05
CA ALA A 223 2.51 -16.45 2.13
C ALA A 223 2.74 -15.74 3.48
N ILE A 224 1.75 -15.78 4.39
CA ILE A 224 1.85 -15.13 5.69
C ILE A 224 1.80 -16.20 6.78
N LYS A 225 2.90 -16.34 7.53
CA LYS A 225 2.98 -17.23 8.69
C LYS A 225 2.61 -16.48 9.96
N ILE A 226 1.72 -17.07 10.75
CA ILE A 226 1.33 -16.61 12.08
C ILE A 226 1.78 -17.61 13.16
N LYS A 227 1.74 -17.17 14.41
CA LYS A 227 2.04 -17.99 15.59
C LYS A 227 0.94 -19.00 15.90
#